data_AF-F4IFA9-F1
#
_entry.id   AF-F4IFA9-F1
#
_cell.length_a   1.000
_cell.length_b   1.000
_cell.length_c   1.000
_cell.angle_alpha   90.00
_cell.angle_beta   90.00
_cell.angle_gamma   90.00
#
_symmetry.space_group_name_H-M   'P 1'
#
loop_
_entity.id
_entity.type
_entity.pdbx_description
1 polymer ?
#
loop_
_entity_poly.entity_id
_entity_poly.type
_entity_poly.pdbx_seq_one_letter_code
_entity_poly.pdbx_strand_id
1 'polypeptide(L)'
;MELQVLVLRPIFFFFFFVFLTILQQSSSARVLTITKPDRHDYAASARWLVSQNSWGVLSTLSVDHKGAPFGNVVSFSDGLPEKGNGIPYFYLTTLDPTARNALKDQRASLAISESPLGTCTRDPMNPTCSKLTLTGKLLILEGGSEEAEVAKKALFTKHPEMMDWPKDHDFRFFKLEIIDIFLINWYGGAKPITVDEYLHAKS
;
A
#
# COMPACT_ATOMS: atom_id res chain seq x y z
N MET A 1 9.79 0.88 57.95
CA MET A 1 10.48 0.79 56.64
C MET A 1 9.84 -0.25 55.73
N GLU A 2 9.47 -1.44 56.21
CA GLU A 2 8.85 -2.51 55.39
C GLU A 2 7.50 -2.15 54.74
N LEU A 3 6.62 -1.44 55.46
CA LEU A 3 5.29 -1.07 54.93
C LEU A 3 5.38 -0.12 53.72
N GLN A 4 6.36 0.79 53.68
CA GLN A 4 6.58 1.68 52.54
C GLN A 4 7.05 0.90 51.30
N VAL A 5 7.91 -0.10 51.47
CA VAL A 5 8.39 -0.95 50.37
C VAL A 5 7.27 -1.82 49.79
N LEU A 6 6.36 -2.33 50.64
CA LEU A 6 5.21 -3.13 50.24
C LEU A 6 4.18 -2.34 49.41
N VAL A 7 3.97 -1.06 49.70
CA VAL A 7 3.02 -0.20 48.96
C VAL A 7 3.61 0.34 47.66
N LEU A 8 4.91 0.66 47.65
CA LEU A 8 5.59 1.18 46.45
C LEU A 8 5.76 0.14 45.33
N ARG A 9 5.95 -1.14 45.68
CA ARG A 9 6.08 -2.24 44.71
C ARG A 9 4.89 -2.37 43.74
N PRO A 10 3.63 -2.54 44.18
CA PRO A 10 2.49 -2.68 43.27
C PRO A 10 2.23 -1.43 42.44
N ILE A 11 2.48 -0.23 42.99
CA ILE A 11 2.37 1.04 42.26
C ILE A 11 3.39 1.07 41.10
N PHE A 12 4.63 0.68 41.36
CA PHE A 12 5.66 0.59 40.33
C PHE A 12 5.29 -0.44 39.24
N PHE A 13 4.78 -1.61 39.61
CA PHE A 13 4.30 -2.60 38.63
C PHE A 13 3.13 -2.09 37.80
N PHE A 14 2.18 -1.36 38.40
CA PHE A 14 1.06 -0.76 37.68
C PHE A 14 1.54 0.27 36.64
N PHE A 15 2.42 1.21 37.05
CA PHE A 15 2.97 2.19 36.12
C PHE A 15 3.88 1.55 35.06
N PHE A 16 4.65 0.51 35.42
CA PHE A 16 5.44 -0.25 34.45
C PHE A 16 4.54 -0.95 33.42
N PHE A 17 3.43 -1.57 33.85
CA PHE A 17 2.45 -2.17 32.94
C PHE A 17 1.77 -1.13 32.04
N VAL A 18 1.35 0.01 32.60
CA VAL A 18 0.77 1.13 31.81
C VAL A 18 1.80 1.69 30.82
N PHE A 19 3.05 1.84 31.22
CA PHE A 19 4.12 2.27 30.32
C PHE A 19 4.40 1.22 29.22
N LEU A 20 4.36 -0.08 29.56
CA LEU A 20 4.53 -1.16 28.58
C LEU A 20 3.37 -1.20 27.57
N THR A 21 2.13 -0.97 28.00
CA THR A 21 0.97 -0.91 27.09
C THR A 21 1.02 0.32 26.18
N ILE A 22 1.45 1.48 26.70
CA ILE A 22 1.69 2.68 25.88
C ILE A 22 2.83 2.46 24.87
N LEU A 23 3.92 1.79 25.26
CA LEU A 23 5.01 1.46 24.34
C LEU A 23 4.60 0.43 23.29
N GLN A 24 3.82 -0.59 23.64
CA GLN A 24 3.30 -1.55 22.67
C GLN A 24 2.41 -0.87 21.62
N GLN A 25 1.63 0.16 21.97
CA GLN A 25 0.85 0.93 21.00
C GLN A 25 1.71 1.80 20.07
N SER A 26 2.97 2.06 20.40
CA SER A 26 3.87 2.89 19.57
C SER A 26 4.49 2.12 18.39
N SER A 27 4.18 0.84 18.22
CA SER A 27 4.81 -0.06 17.25
C SER A 27 4.22 0.04 15.82
N SER A 28 4.25 1.23 15.21
CA SER A 28 4.37 1.41 13.74
C SER A 28 4.40 2.88 13.30
N ALA A 29 4.96 3.79 14.10
CA ALA A 29 5.42 5.04 13.51
C ALA A 29 6.62 4.70 12.62
N ARG A 30 6.38 4.41 11.33
CA ARG A 30 7.46 4.28 10.36
C ARG A 30 8.21 5.62 10.35
N VAL A 31 9.45 5.64 10.82
CA VAL A 31 10.37 6.76 10.58
C VAL A 31 10.75 6.69 9.11
N LEU A 32 9.85 7.25 8.32
CA LEU A 32 10.04 7.45 6.91
C LEU A 32 11.00 8.64 6.78
N THR A 33 12.28 8.38 6.54
CA THR A 33 13.14 9.35 5.83
C THR A 33 12.64 9.43 4.40
N ILE A 34 11.43 9.98 4.22
CA ILE A 34 10.86 10.24 2.93
C ILE A 34 11.47 11.55 2.44
N THR A 35 12.50 11.46 1.61
CA THR A 35 12.83 12.57 0.72
C THR A 35 11.85 12.51 -0.44
N LYS A 36 10.99 13.52 -0.56
CA LYS A 36 10.10 13.65 -1.71
C LYS A 36 10.94 14.01 -2.95
N PRO A 37 10.75 13.34 -4.10
CA PRO A 37 11.43 13.68 -5.35
C PRO A 37 11.18 15.13 -5.77
N ASP A 38 12.04 15.64 -6.66
CA ASP A 38 11.78 16.92 -7.31
C ASP A 38 10.44 16.88 -8.04
N ARG A 39 9.61 17.91 -7.87
CA ARG A 39 8.25 17.96 -8.45
C ARG A 39 8.24 17.95 -9.98
N HIS A 40 9.35 18.27 -10.63
CA HIS A 40 9.53 18.19 -12.08
C HIS A 40 9.94 16.79 -12.55
N ASP A 41 10.42 15.92 -11.64
CA ASP A 41 10.62 14.51 -11.93
C ASP A 41 9.31 13.74 -11.68
N TYR A 42 8.46 13.73 -12.70
CA TYR A 42 7.12 13.16 -12.65
C TYR A 42 7.14 11.64 -12.46
N ALA A 43 8.06 10.96 -13.16
CA ALA A 43 8.20 9.51 -13.07
C ALA A 43 8.70 9.09 -11.68
N ALA A 44 9.73 9.76 -11.15
CA ALA A 44 10.19 9.50 -9.77
C ALA A 44 9.10 9.84 -8.75
N SER A 45 8.35 10.94 -8.93
CA SER A 45 7.21 11.30 -8.05
C SER A 45 6.13 10.20 -8.01
N ALA A 46 5.76 9.65 -9.17
CA ALA A 46 4.80 8.55 -9.25
C ALA A 46 5.35 7.27 -8.60
N ARG A 47 6.62 6.93 -8.86
CA ARG A 47 7.29 5.76 -8.27
C ARG A 47 7.41 5.85 -6.76
N TRP A 48 7.74 7.04 -6.26
CA TRP A 48 7.78 7.34 -4.84
C TRP A 48 6.41 7.17 -4.19
N LEU A 49 5.31 7.65 -4.80
CA LEU A 49 3.97 7.45 -4.25
C LEU A 49 3.65 5.96 -4.05
N VAL A 50 4.02 5.11 -5.01
CA VAL A 50 3.81 3.66 -4.94
C VAL A 50 4.73 3.02 -3.89
N SER A 51 6.01 3.38 -3.87
CA SER A 51 6.97 2.74 -2.96
C SER A 51 6.72 3.09 -1.49
N GLN A 52 6.32 4.34 -1.21
CA GLN A 52 6.09 4.83 0.15
C GLN A 52 4.73 4.41 0.74
N ASN A 53 3.70 4.24 -0.09
CA ASN A 53 2.41 3.77 0.40
C ASN A 53 2.41 2.26 0.66
N SER A 54 1.53 1.84 1.58
CA SER A 54 1.29 0.43 1.90
C SER A 54 -0.10 -0.05 1.49
N TRP A 55 -1.02 0.87 1.25
CA TRP A 55 -2.38 0.58 0.85
C TRP A 55 -2.89 1.63 -0.15
N GLY A 56 -3.96 1.28 -0.87
CA GLY A 56 -4.65 2.19 -1.78
C GLY A 56 -6.07 1.72 -2.04
N VAL A 57 -6.80 2.44 -2.89
CA VAL A 57 -8.13 2.05 -3.33
C VAL A 57 -8.02 1.37 -4.69
N LEU A 58 -8.20 0.05 -4.71
CA LEU A 58 -8.22 -0.76 -5.93
C LEU A 58 -9.65 -0.86 -6.43
N SER A 59 -9.91 -0.26 -7.59
CA SER A 59 -11.20 -0.25 -8.25
C SER A 59 -11.27 -1.36 -9.29
N THR A 60 -12.36 -2.13 -9.26
CA THR A 60 -12.68 -3.20 -10.23
C THR A 60 -14.12 -3.06 -10.71
N LEU A 61 -14.53 -3.82 -11.72
CA LEU A 61 -15.90 -3.81 -12.23
C LEU A 61 -16.73 -4.91 -11.56
N SER A 62 -17.72 -4.52 -10.76
CA SER A 62 -18.49 -5.44 -9.94
C SER A 62 -19.35 -6.39 -10.78
N VAL A 63 -19.07 -7.68 -10.68
CA VAL A 63 -19.92 -8.74 -11.28
C VAL A 63 -21.31 -8.72 -10.64
N ASP A 64 -21.37 -8.57 -9.31
CA ASP A 64 -22.61 -8.60 -8.53
C ASP A 64 -23.53 -7.40 -8.82
N HIS A 65 -22.97 -6.29 -9.31
CA HIS A 65 -23.70 -5.04 -9.59
C HIS A 65 -23.63 -4.61 -11.06
N LYS A 66 -23.67 -5.57 -12.00
CA LYS A 66 -23.79 -5.33 -13.45
C LYS A 66 -22.71 -4.38 -14.02
N GLY A 67 -21.48 -4.50 -13.54
CA GLY A 67 -20.33 -3.71 -14.00
C GLY A 67 -20.16 -2.35 -13.32
N ALA A 68 -20.88 -2.07 -12.23
CA ALA A 68 -20.64 -0.86 -11.43
C ALA A 68 -19.19 -0.82 -10.89
N PRO A 69 -18.55 0.36 -10.83
CA PRO A 69 -17.21 0.47 -10.25
C PRO A 69 -17.26 0.17 -8.75
N PHE A 70 -16.36 -0.72 -8.30
CA PHE A 70 -16.22 -1.12 -6.90
C PHE A 70 -14.81 -0.80 -6.43
N GLY A 71 -14.67 0.21 -5.56
CA GLY A 71 -13.41 0.58 -4.92
C GLY A 71 -13.25 -0.14 -3.59
N ASN A 72 -12.20 -0.95 -3.46
CA ASN A 72 -11.87 -1.64 -2.21
C ASN A 72 -10.54 -1.14 -1.66
N VAL A 73 -10.42 -1.06 -0.32
CA VAL A 73 -9.15 -0.76 0.35
C VAL A 73 -8.31 -2.02 0.34
N VAL A 74 -7.13 -1.95 -0.29
CA VAL A 74 -6.23 -3.11 -0.39
C VAL A 74 -4.82 -2.73 0.04
N SER A 75 -4.17 -3.70 0.67
CA SER A 75 -2.73 -3.67 0.93
C SER A 75 -1.98 -4.07 -0.34
N PHE A 76 -0.88 -3.36 -0.64
CA PHE A 76 -0.04 -3.67 -1.79
C PHE A 76 1.45 -3.46 -1.48
N SER A 77 2.31 -3.99 -2.34
CA SER A 77 3.74 -3.69 -2.36
C SER A 77 4.26 -3.74 -3.80
N ASP A 78 5.22 -2.90 -4.15
CA ASP A 78 5.92 -2.94 -5.44
C ASP A 78 7.34 -3.52 -5.34
N GLY A 79 7.74 -3.99 -4.16
CA GLY A 79 9.04 -4.61 -3.95
C GLY A 79 9.47 -4.64 -2.48
N LEU A 80 10.74 -4.97 -2.28
CA LEU A 80 11.39 -4.81 -0.97
C LEU A 80 11.65 -3.33 -0.67
N PRO A 81 11.88 -2.93 0.60
CA PRO A 81 12.30 -1.57 0.93
C PRO A 81 13.45 -1.11 0.02
N GLU A 82 13.32 0.09 -0.54
CA GLU A 82 14.31 0.71 -1.45
C GLU A 82 14.61 -0.09 -2.74
N LYS A 83 13.81 -1.12 -3.04
CA LYS A 83 13.94 -1.99 -4.21
C LYS A 83 12.59 -2.22 -4.90
N GLY A 84 11.69 -1.23 -4.81
CA GLY A 84 10.41 -1.22 -5.50
C GLY A 84 10.62 -1.12 -7.02
N ASN A 85 9.94 -1.95 -7.81
CA ASN A 85 10.00 -1.93 -9.28
C ASN A 85 8.85 -1.14 -9.92
N GLY A 86 7.94 -0.58 -9.11
CA GLY A 86 6.78 0.17 -9.59
C GLY A 86 5.58 -0.68 -10.02
N ILE A 87 5.64 -2.01 -10.01
CA ILE A 87 4.50 -2.89 -10.29
C ILE A 87 3.81 -3.27 -8.98
N PRO A 88 2.58 -2.79 -8.70
CA PRO A 88 1.88 -3.18 -7.49
C PRO A 88 1.49 -4.66 -7.52
N TYR A 89 1.89 -5.38 -6.48
CA TYR A 89 1.42 -6.73 -6.18
C TYR A 89 0.39 -6.68 -5.06
N PHE A 90 -0.53 -7.65 -5.07
CA PHE A 90 -1.60 -7.83 -4.08
C PHE A 90 -1.72 -9.29 -3.66
N TYR A 91 -2.23 -9.53 -2.46
CA TYR A 91 -2.57 -10.86 -1.95
C TYR A 91 -4.07 -10.90 -1.68
N LEU A 92 -4.83 -11.53 -2.59
CA LEU A 92 -6.29 -11.41 -2.63
C LEU A 92 -6.95 -12.80 -2.64
N THR A 93 -8.15 -12.89 -2.08
CA THR A 93 -8.99 -14.09 -2.08
C THR A 93 -10.25 -13.83 -2.90
N THR A 94 -10.77 -14.85 -3.59
CA THR A 94 -12.08 -14.79 -4.26
C THR A 94 -13.27 -14.75 -3.29
N LEU A 95 -13.04 -14.85 -1.99
CA LEU A 95 -14.05 -14.51 -0.98
C LEU A 95 -14.37 -13.00 -0.99
N ASP A 96 -13.39 -12.16 -1.36
CA ASP A 96 -13.57 -10.73 -1.57
C ASP A 96 -14.02 -10.43 -3.02
N PRO A 97 -14.95 -9.47 -3.24
CA PRO A 97 -15.41 -9.10 -4.58
C PRO A 97 -14.27 -8.69 -5.53
N THR A 98 -13.21 -8.04 -5.06
CA THR A 98 -12.12 -7.51 -5.90
C THR A 98 -11.48 -8.61 -6.75
N ALA A 99 -11.13 -9.76 -6.14
CA ALA A 99 -10.52 -10.86 -6.88
C ALA A 99 -11.51 -11.52 -7.85
N ARG A 100 -12.78 -11.71 -7.44
CA ARG A 100 -13.83 -12.26 -8.33
C ARG A 100 -14.04 -11.38 -9.56
N ASN A 101 -14.10 -10.06 -9.35
CA ASN A 101 -14.26 -9.08 -10.41
C ASN A 101 -13.08 -9.16 -11.39
N ALA A 102 -11.85 -9.16 -10.88
CA ALA A 102 -10.63 -9.21 -11.68
C ALA A 102 -10.53 -10.46 -12.57
N LEU A 103 -11.00 -11.61 -12.07
CA LEU A 103 -11.03 -12.86 -12.82
C LEU A 103 -12.10 -12.90 -13.93
N LYS A 104 -13.06 -11.98 -13.92
CA LYS A 104 -14.08 -11.85 -14.97
C LYS A 104 -13.78 -10.72 -15.94
N ASP A 105 -13.32 -9.58 -15.44
CA ASP A 105 -12.88 -8.44 -16.23
C ASP A 105 -11.64 -7.87 -15.55
N GLN A 106 -10.51 -7.95 -16.24
CA GLN A 106 -9.22 -7.58 -15.68
C GLN A 106 -9.07 -6.07 -15.51
N ARG A 107 -9.94 -5.24 -16.10
CA ARG A 107 -9.83 -3.77 -16.00
C ARG A 107 -9.91 -3.33 -14.54
N ALA A 108 -8.85 -2.67 -14.08
CA ALA A 108 -8.75 -2.18 -12.72
C ALA A 108 -7.97 -0.86 -12.67
N SER A 109 -8.12 -0.14 -11.56
CA SER A 109 -7.25 1.00 -11.25
C SER A 109 -6.90 1.05 -9.77
N LEU A 110 -5.67 1.45 -9.45
CA LEU A 110 -5.19 1.66 -8.08
C LEU A 110 -5.01 3.15 -7.83
N ALA A 111 -5.81 3.72 -6.92
CA ALA A 111 -5.68 5.10 -6.48
C ALA A 111 -4.87 5.19 -5.17
N ILE A 112 -3.89 6.10 -5.15
CA ILE A 112 -2.93 6.31 -4.06
C ILE A 112 -2.84 7.80 -3.75
N SER A 113 -2.73 8.14 -2.46
CA SER A 113 -2.59 9.51 -1.96
C SER A 113 -1.28 9.68 -1.19
N GLU A 114 -0.70 10.88 -1.26
CA GLU A 114 0.40 11.30 -0.38
C GLU A 114 -0.08 11.53 1.07
N SER A 115 -1.36 11.84 1.27
CA SER A 115 -1.89 12.27 2.57
C SER A 115 -1.62 11.28 3.72
N PRO A 116 -1.79 9.95 3.55
CA PRO A 116 -1.46 8.99 4.60
C PRO A 116 0.03 8.94 4.99
N LEU A 117 0.93 9.47 4.16
CA LEU A 117 2.37 9.51 4.44
C LEU A 117 2.74 10.63 5.43
N GLY A 118 1.84 11.60 5.68
CA GLY A 118 2.09 12.74 6.56
C GLY A 118 2.97 13.84 5.96
N THR A 119 3.49 13.67 4.73
CA THR A 119 4.27 14.70 4.02
C THR A 119 3.41 15.79 3.38
N CYS A 120 2.12 15.51 3.18
CA CYS A 120 1.11 16.47 2.75
C CYS A 120 0.34 17.01 3.97
N THR A 121 0.42 18.32 4.20
CA THR A 121 -0.26 19.02 5.32
C THR A 121 -1.52 19.80 4.88
N ARG A 122 -1.96 19.62 3.63
CA ARG A 122 -3.17 20.24 3.06
C ARG A 122 -4.25 19.18 2.85
N ASP A 123 -5.43 19.63 2.40
CA ASP A 123 -6.50 18.73 1.97
C ASP A 123 -6.00 17.76 0.86
N PRO A 124 -6.34 16.46 0.90
CA PRO A 124 -5.91 15.48 -0.11
C PRO A 124 -6.32 15.80 -1.56
N MET A 125 -7.33 16.65 -1.77
CA MET A 125 -7.69 17.12 -3.11
C MET A 125 -6.81 18.27 -3.60
N ASN A 126 -6.11 18.97 -2.71
CA ASN A 126 -5.22 20.06 -3.09
C ASN A 126 -4.10 19.55 -4.02
N PRO A 127 -3.88 20.16 -5.21
CA PRO A 127 -2.85 19.69 -6.14
C PRO A 127 -1.41 19.66 -5.61
N THR A 128 -1.10 20.36 -4.50
CA THR A 128 0.21 20.26 -3.85
C THR A 128 0.40 18.96 -3.08
N CYS A 129 -0.69 18.26 -2.78
CA CYS A 129 -0.72 16.92 -2.21
C CYS A 129 -0.80 15.90 -3.34
N SER A 130 0.26 15.14 -3.50
CA SER A 130 0.41 14.29 -4.66
C SER A 130 -0.57 13.12 -4.60
N LYS A 131 -1.14 12.77 -5.74
CA LYS A 131 -2.03 11.62 -5.90
C LYS A 131 -1.83 10.97 -7.26
N LEU A 132 -1.98 9.66 -7.26
CA LEU A 132 -1.69 8.81 -8.40
C LEU A 132 -2.86 7.85 -8.61
N THR A 133 -3.26 7.68 -9.86
CA THR A 133 -4.08 6.54 -10.28
C THR A 133 -3.32 5.77 -11.34
N LEU A 134 -3.05 4.49 -11.06
CA LEU A 134 -2.54 3.55 -12.05
C LEU A 134 -3.72 2.79 -12.64
N THR A 135 -3.98 2.90 -13.94
CA THR A 135 -5.03 2.14 -14.63
C THR A 135 -4.39 1.01 -15.41
N GLY A 136 -5.00 -0.17 -15.38
CA GLY A 136 -4.37 -1.36 -15.96
C GLY A 136 -5.23 -2.61 -15.94
N LYS A 137 -4.55 -3.76 -16.04
CA LYS A 137 -5.13 -5.09 -15.86
C LYS A 137 -4.68 -5.72 -14.56
N LEU A 138 -5.61 -6.15 -13.73
CA LEU A 138 -5.34 -6.90 -12.52
C LEU A 138 -5.26 -8.40 -12.85
N LEU A 139 -4.03 -8.91 -12.90
CA LEU A 139 -3.73 -10.27 -13.37
C LEU A 139 -3.38 -11.16 -12.18
N ILE A 140 -3.95 -12.36 -12.12
CA ILE A 140 -3.51 -13.40 -11.19
C ILE A 140 -2.15 -13.94 -11.63
N LEU A 141 -1.24 -14.14 -10.68
CA LEU A 141 0.06 -14.79 -10.92
C LEU A 141 -0.08 -16.31 -10.81
N GLU A 142 0.59 -17.02 -11.71
CA GLU A 142 0.68 -18.47 -11.65
C GLU A 142 1.43 -18.91 -10.38
N GLY A 143 0.86 -19.91 -9.69
CA GLY A 143 1.46 -20.42 -8.46
C GLY A 143 2.83 -21.05 -8.73
N GLY A 144 3.82 -20.70 -7.91
CA GLY A 144 5.20 -21.20 -8.05
C GLY A 144 6.03 -20.55 -9.16
N SER A 145 5.48 -19.58 -9.90
CA SER A 145 6.27 -18.76 -10.82
C SER A 145 7.29 -17.89 -10.07
N GLU A 146 8.40 -17.55 -10.73
CA GLU A 146 9.42 -16.65 -10.14
C GLU A 146 8.81 -15.31 -9.70
N GLU A 147 7.91 -14.75 -10.51
CA GLU A 147 7.21 -13.50 -10.20
C GLU A 147 6.29 -13.65 -8.97
N ALA A 148 5.63 -14.79 -8.78
CA ALA A 148 4.82 -15.04 -7.59
C ALA A 148 5.68 -15.06 -6.31
N GLU A 149 6.90 -15.62 -6.35
CA GLU A 149 7.81 -15.57 -5.20
C GLU A 149 8.36 -14.16 -4.94
N VAL A 150 8.60 -13.36 -5.99
CA VAL A 150 8.92 -11.93 -5.85
C VAL A 150 7.76 -11.17 -5.17
N ALA A 151 6.54 -11.36 -5.66
CA ALA A 151 5.34 -10.74 -5.12
C ALA A 151 5.13 -11.11 -3.65
N LYS A 152 5.23 -12.41 -3.32
CA LYS A 152 5.16 -12.92 -1.94
C LYS A 152 6.16 -12.27 -1.02
N LYS A 153 7.43 -12.20 -1.42
CA LYS A 153 8.49 -11.57 -0.61
C LYS A 153 8.22 -10.08 -0.41
N ALA A 154 7.83 -9.36 -1.47
CA ALA A 154 7.50 -7.94 -1.41
C ALA A 154 6.30 -7.66 -0.46
N LEU A 155 5.24 -8.46 -0.59
CA LEU A 155 4.02 -8.32 0.19
C LEU A 155 4.23 -8.69 1.65
N PHE A 156 4.79 -9.85 1.95
CA PHE A 156 4.95 -10.32 3.33
C PHE A 156 6.02 -9.52 4.09
N THR A 157 6.98 -8.91 3.40
CA THR A 157 7.90 -7.94 4.02
C THR A 157 7.18 -6.66 4.41
N LYS A 158 6.33 -6.10 3.53
CA LYS A 158 5.62 -4.84 3.78
C LYS A 158 4.41 -5.02 4.70
N HIS A 159 3.80 -6.21 4.69
CA HIS A 159 2.58 -6.61 5.40
C HIS A 159 2.76 -7.97 6.08
N PRO A 160 3.49 -8.05 7.21
CA PRO A 160 3.81 -9.33 7.85
C PRO A 160 2.58 -10.16 8.26
N GLU A 161 1.46 -9.51 8.60
CA GLU A 161 0.21 -10.16 8.99
C GLU A 161 -0.35 -11.10 7.90
N MET A 162 -0.05 -10.85 6.62
CA MET A 162 -0.48 -11.71 5.52
C MET A 162 0.01 -13.16 5.65
N MET A 163 1.12 -13.39 6.37
CA MET A 163 1.64 -14.73 6.65
C MET A 163 0.71 -15.54 7.56
N ASP A 164 -0.05 -14.86 8.43
CA ASP A 164 -0.93 -15.47 9.44
C ASP A 164 -2.39 -15.56 8.98
N TRP A 165 -2.73 -15.00 7.81
CA TRP A 165 -4.07 -15.09 7.26
C TRP A 165 -4.50 -16.55 6.99
N PRO A 166 -5.81 -16.88 7.11
CA PRO A 166 -6.34 -18.24 7.01
C PRO A 166 -5.98 -18.92 5.69
N LYS A 167 -5.46 -20.16 5.77
CA LYS A 167 -4.98 -20.91 4.61
C LYS A 167 -6.10 -21.48 3.74
N ASP A 168 -7.27 -21.71 4.33
CA ASP A 168 -8.47 -22.21 3.68
C ASP A 168 -9.26 -21.14 2.90
N HIS A 169 -8.81 -19.89 2.96
CA HIS A 169 -9.39 -18.78 2.19
C HIS A 169 -8.80 -18.64 0.77
N ASP A 170 -7.87 -19.52 0.35
CA ASP A 170 -7.25 -19.53 -1.00
C ASP A 170 -6.79 -18.15 -1.49
N PHE A 171 -5.96 -17.48 -0.68
CA PHE A 171 -5.34 -16.23 -1.11
C PHE A 171 -4.32 -16.48 -2.23
N ARG A 172 -4.34 -15.62 -3.25
CA ARG A 172 -3.50 -15.70 -4.45
C ARG A 172 -2.82 -14.37 -4.70
N PHE A 173 -1.66 -14.42 -5.37
CA PHE A 173 -0.93 -13.22 -5.75
C PHE A 173 -1.47 -12.65 -7.05
N PHE A 174 -1.64 -11.33 -7.08
CA PHE A 174 -2.03 -10.58 -8.27
C PHE A 174 -1.03 -9.48 -8.54
N LYS A 175 -0.92 -9.04 -9.80
CA LYS A 175 -0.21 -7.83 -10.20
C LYS A 175 -1.11 -6.88 -10.96
N LEU A 176 -0.83 -5.59 -10.91
CA LEU A 176 -1.42 -4.60 -11.81
C LEU A 176 -0.46 -4.36 -12.99
N GLU A 177 -0.82 -4.87 -14.17
CA GLU A 177 -0.18 -4.51 -15.44
C GLU A 177 -0.66 -3.11 -15.85
N ILE A 178 0.23 -2.12 -15.74
CA ILE A 178 -0.12 -0.70 -15.91
C ILE A 178 -0.24 -0.37 -17.40
N ILE A 179 -1.31 0.36 -17.74
CA ILE A 179 -1.61 0.86 -19.10
C ILE A 179 -1.59 2.40 -19.14
N ASP A 180 -2.05 3.05 -18.08
CA ASP A 180 -2.15 4.51 -17.99
C ASP A 180 -1.82 5.01 -16.57
N ILE A 181 -1.27 6.22 -16.51
CA ILE A 181 -0.79 6.85 -15.28
C ILE A 181 -1.38 8.26 -15.17
N PHE A 182 -2.23 8.47 -14.17
CA PHE A 182 -2.74 9.78 -13.83
C PHE A 182 -2.04 10.31 -12.57
N LEU A 183 -1.07 11.20 -12.72
CA LEU A 183 -0.39 11.88 -11.62
C LEU A 183 -0.84 13.34 -11.50
N ILE A 184 -1.21 13.75 -10.29
CA ILE A 184 -1.24 15.15 -9.88
C ILE A 184 -0.22 15.30 -8.75
N ASN A 185 0.87 16.05 -8.97
CA ASN A 185 1.86 16.39 -7.94
C ASN A 185 2.06 17.91 -7.78
N TRP A 186 1.36 18.70 -8.59
CA TRP A 186 1.29 20.16 -8.52
C TRP A 186 0.12 20.67 -9.37
N TYR A 187 -0.16 21.98 -9.30
CA TYR A 187 -1.08 22.66 -10.20
C TYR A 187 -0.75 22.44 -11.69
N GLY A 188 -1.73 22.68 -12.56
CA GLY A 188 -1.59 22.55 -14.01
C GLY A 188 -2.02 21.19 -14.59
N GLY A 189 -2.87 20.44 -13.88
CA GLY A 189 -3.45 19.19 -14.38
C GLY A 189 -2.51 17.99 -14.33
N ALA A 190 -2.96 16.89 -14.95
CA ALA A 190 -2.27 15.60 -15.00
C ALA A 190 -0.89 15.74 -15.64
N LYS A 191 0.12 15.10 -15.07
CA LYS A 191 1.48 15.14 -15.60
C LYS A 191 1.67 14.11 -16.70
N PRO A 192 2.38 14.45 -17.80
CA PRO A 192 2.69 13.50 -18.85
C PRO A 192 3.72 12.49 -18.34
N ILE A 193 3.34 11.22 -18.27
CA ILE A 193 4.21 10.12 -17.88
C ILE A 193 3.82 8.91 -18.73
N THR A 194 4.78 8.37 -19.47
CA THR A 194 4.60 7.07 -20.11
C THR A 194 4.86 5.94 -19.12
N VAL A 195 4.24 4.78 -19.35
CA VAL A 195 4.50 3.58 -18.52
C VAL A 195 5.99 3.22 -18.54
N ASP A 196 6.67 3.41 -19.67
CA ASP A 196 8.10 3.15 -19.81
C ASP A 196 8.97 4.06 -18.93
N GLU A 197 8.74 5.38 -18.95
CA GLU A 197 9.44 6.34 -18.09
C GLU A 197 9.23 6.01 -16.60
N TYR A 198 7.98 5.67 -16.24
CA TYR A 198 7.63 5.28 -14.88
C TYR A 198 8.37 4.01 -14.42
N LEU A 199 8.42 2.96 -15.25
CA LEU A 199 9.07 1.70 -14.89
C LEU A 199 10.60 1.83 -14.83
N HIS A 200 11.19 2.71 -15.64
CA HIS A 200 12.64 2.97 -15.62
C HIS A 200 13.09 3.97 -14.55
N ALA A 201 12.19 4.76 -13.99
CA ALA A 201 12.52 5.68 -12.90
C ALA A 201 12.89 4.94 -11.60
N LYS A 202 13.69 5.58 -10.75
CA LYS A 202 13.96 5.10 -9.38
C LYS A 202 13.05 5.84 -8.40
N SER A 203 12.60 5.14 -7.36
CA SER A 203 11.87 5.73 -6.23
C SER A 203 12.80 6.22 -5.13
#